data_AF-A0A832CM28-F1
#
_entry.id   AF-A0A832CM28-F1
#
_cell.length_a   1.000
_cell.length_b   1.000
_cell.length_c   1.000
_cell.angle_alpha   90.00
_cell.angle_beta   90.00
_cell.angle_gamma   90.00
#
_symmetry.space_group_name_H-M   'P 1'
#
loop_
_entity.id
_entity.type
_entity.pdbx_description
1 polymer ?
#
loop_
_entity_poly.entity_id
_entity_poly.type
_entity_poly.pdbx_seq_one_letter_code
_entity_poly.pdbx_strand_id
1 'polypeptide(L)'
;MKVIRAETGERWRVVFRDRDKWQVGIYIPENTSAEEVVVLEKHSCPELFILLEGRIVLVLSEDGVSTKEVEMEPGKLYIVDEWHNAYRPGGGKGVALVVEAPDGETEYVSLEPGCRAV
;
A
#
# COMPACT_ATOMS: atom_id res chain seq x y z
N MET A 1 1.54 5.41 -27.91
CA MET A 1 0.53 5.13 -26.88
C MET A 1 0.68 3.68 -26.44
N LYS A 2 0.83 3.42 -25.14
CA LYS A 2 0.90 2.06 -24.58
C LYS A 2 -0.34 1.84 -23.73
N VAL A 3 -1.02 0.72 -23.92
CA VAL A 3 -2.18 0.32 -23.11
C VAL A 3 -1.72 -0.82 -22.19
N ILE A 4 -1.97 -0.69 -20.90
CA ILE A 4 -1.55 -1.65 -19.88
C ILE A 4 -2.81 -2.09 -19.13
N ARG A 5 -2.97 -3.39 -18.93
CA ARG A 5 -4.00 -3.92 -18.04
C ARG A 5 -3.57 -3.73 -16.59
N ALA A 6 -4.50 -3.32 -15.75
CA ALA A 6 -4.29 -3.21 -14.31
C ALA A 6 -4.33 -4.61 -13.66
N GLU A 7 -3.39 -5.45 -14.04
CA GLU A 7 -3.22 -6.80 -13.50
C GLU A 7 -1.72 -7.10 -13.36
N THR A 8 -1.38 -7.85 -12.33
CA THR A 8 -0.02 -8.30 -12.05
C THR A 8 -0.06 -9.62 -11.28
N GLY A 9 0.96 -10.47 -11.47
CA GLY A 9 1.18 -11.66 -10.66
C GLY A 9 2.11 -11.39 -9.45
N GLU A 10 2.61 -10.15 -9.33
CA GLU A 10 3.53 -9.69 -8.30
C GLU A 10 2.79 -8.73 -7.35
N ARG A 11 3.28 -8.58 -6.11
CA ARG A 11 2.74 -7.60 -5.14
C ARG A 11 2.72 -6.18 -5.71
N TRP A 12 3.80 -5.78 -6.35
CA TRP A 12 4.00 -4.42 -6.86
C TRP A 12 4.65 -4.44 -8.23
N ARG A 13 4.08 -3.70 -9.18
CA ARG A 13 4.63 -3.55 -10.52
C ARG A 13 4.55 -2.11 -11.00
N VAL A 14 5.70 -1.46 -11.16
CA VAL A 14 5.79 -0.13 -11.77
C VAL A 14 5.43 -0.23 -13.26
N VAL A 15 4.42 0.53 -13.68
CA VAL A 15 3.91 0.56 -15.06
C VAL A 15 4.23 1.86 -15.80
N PHE A 16 4.56 2.92 -15.06
CA PHE A 16 4.98 4.21 -15.58
C PHE A 16 5.96 4.88 -14.60
N ARG A 17 6.97 5.59 -15.12
CA ARG A 17 7.90 6.40 -14.34
C ARG A 17 8.33 7.61 -15.16
N ASP A 18 8.22 8.80 -14.59
CA ASP A 18 8.79 10.03 -15.17
C ASP A 18 10.10 10.36 -14.45
N ARG A 19 11.19 9.76 -14.96
CA ARG A 19 12.56 9.95 -14.44
C ARG A 19 12.63 9.75 -12.91
N ASP A 20 12.95 10.81 -12.19
CA ASP A 20 13.15 10.93 -10.74
C ASP A 20 12.01 11.70 -10.05
N LYS A 21 10.91 11.99 -10.75
CA LYS A 21 9.82 12.81 -10.21
C LYS A 21 8.72 12.01 -9.53
N TRP A 22 8.10 11.10 -10.29
CA TRP A 22 6.98 10.28 -9.82
C TRP A 22 6.86 9.00 -10.64
N GLN A 23 6.27 7.98 -10.03
CA GLN A 23 5.96 6.72 -10.68
C GLN A 23 4.54 6.25 -10.37
N VAL A 24 4.08 5.32 -11.19
CA VAL A 24 2.79 4.65 -11.04
C VAL A 24 3.01 3.17 -11.13
N GLY A 25 2.38 2.43 -10.23
CA GLY A 25 2.35 0.98 -10.31
C GLY A 25 1.00 0.39 -9.97
N ILE A 26 0.90 -0.90 -10.25
CA ILE A 26 -0.22 -1.75 -9.88
C ILE A 26 0.18 -2.48 -8.60
N TYR A 27 -0.64 -2.34 -7.57
CA TYR A 27 -0.45 -2.94 -6.27
C TYR A 27 -1.54 -3.97 -5.97
N ILE A 28 -1.13 -5.14 -5.48
CA ILE A 28 -1.99 -6.20 -4.98
C ILE A 28 -1.48 -6.57 -3.59
N PRO A 29 -2.25 -6.30 -2.51
CA PRO A 29 -1.86 -6.70 -1.17
C PRO A 29 -1.66 -8.20 -1.06
N GLU A 30 -0.52 -8.62 -0.48
CA GLU A 30 -0.23 -10.03 -0.22
C GLU A 30 -1.07 -10.60 0.93
N ASN A 31 -1.29 -9.78 1.96
CA ASN A 31 -2.07 -10.11 3.14
C ASN A 31 -3.56 -10.26 2.79
N THR A 32 -4.22 -11.18 3.47
CA THR A 32 -5.63 -11.55 3.26
C THR A 32 -6.53 -11.18 4.42
N SER A 33 -5.97 -10.79 5.55
CA SER A 33 -6.66 -10.27 6.73
C SER A 33 -5.77 -9.29 7.51
N ALA A 34 -6.35 -8.60 8.49
CA ALA A 34 -5.62 -7.65 9.32
C ALA A 34 -4.56 -8.37 10.20
N GLU A 35 -4.82 -9.61 10.63
CA GLU A 35 -3.93 -10.38 11.49
C GLU A 35 -2.63 -10.82 10.80
N GLU A 36 -2.64 -10.88 9.45
CA GLU A 36 -1.44 -11.18 8.67
C GLU A 36 -0.52 -9.96 8.53
N VAL A 37 -1.01 -8.75 8.82
CA VAL A 37 -0.23 -7.51 8.77
C VAL A 37 0.64 -7.42 10.02
N VAL A 38 1.89 -7.88 9.91
CA VAL A 38 2.87 -7.88 11.01
C VAL A 38 3.93 -6.78 10.91
N VAL A 39 4.00 -6.08 9.77
CA VAL A 39 4.94 -4.97 9.53
C VAL A 39 4.16 -3.81 8.90
N LEU A 40 4.44 -2.58 9.35
CA LEU A 40 4.04 -1.37 8.66
C LEU A 40 5.25 -0.71 8.03
N GLU A 41 5.04 -0.05 6.89
CA GLU A 41 6.04 0.77 6.22
C GLU A 41 5.65 2.24 6.26
N LYS A 42 6.64 3.13 6.26
CA LYS A 42 6.42 4.56 6.11
C LYS A 42 7.46 5.13 5.17
N HIS A 43 6.98 5.87 4.18
CA HIS A 43 7.84 6.52 3.20
C HIS A 43 8.13 7.96 3.61
N SER A 44 9.27 8.48 3.18
CA SER A 44 9.65 9.89 3.38
C SER A 44 8.78 10.87 2.56
N CYS A 45 7.98 10.35 1.63
CA CYS A 45 7.05 11.11 0.78
C CYS A 45 5.65 10.47 0.83
N PRO A 46 4.55 11.23 0.63
CA PRO A 46 3.22 10.66 0.58
C PRO A 46 3.03 9.71 -0.60
N GLU A 47 2.20 8.69 -0.39
CA GLU A 47 1.72 7.79 -1.44
C GLU A 47 0.22 7.98 -1.68
N LEU A 48 -0.20 7.83 -2.93
CA LEU A 48 -1.60 7.95 -3.30
C LEU A 48 -2.11 6.61 -3.84
N PHE A 49 -3.18 6.10 -3.25
CA PHE A 49 -3.84 4.85 -3.63
C PHE A 49 -5.21 5.12 -4.27
N ILE A 50 -5.52 4.35 -5.31
CA ILE A 50 -6.83 4.33 -5.99
C ILE A 50 -7.27 2.88 -6.17
N LEU A 51 -8.45 2.52 -5.66
CA LEU A 51 -9.01 1.19 -5.88
C LEU A 51 -9.48 1.06 -7.34
N LEU A 52 -8.93 0.10 -8.08
CA LEU A 52 -9.31 -0.21 -9.45
C LEU A 52 -10.31 -1.37 -9.52
N GLU A 53 -10.10 -2.41 -8.70
CA GLU A 53 -10.96 -3.58 -8.69
C GLU A 53 -10.95 -4.28 -7.33
N GLY A 54 -12.09 -4.85 -6.93
CA GLY A 54 -12.18 -5.73 -5.77
C GLY A 54 -12.28 -4.98 -4.44
N ARG A 55 -11.61 -5.48 -3.40
CA ARG A 55 -11.61 -4.91 -2.05
C ARG A 55 -10.20 -4.87 -1.49
N ILE A 56 -9.83 -3.72 -0.94
CA ILE A 56 -8.58 -3.50 -0.23
C ILE A 56 -8.93 -2.72 1.05
N VAL A 57 -8.35 -3.13 2.17
CA VAL A 57 -8.40 -2.39 3.43
C VAL A 57 -7.00 -1.92 3.75
N LEU A 58 -6.84 -0.62 3.93
CA LEU A 58 -5.60 -0.01 4.42
C LEU A 58 -5.54 -0.17 5.94
N VAL A 59 -4.40 -0.62 6.45
CA VAL A 59 -4.06 -0.63 7.87
C VAL A 59 -3.12 0.54 8.08
N LEU A 60 -3.54 1.52 8.88
CA LEU A 60 -2.84 2.80 9.07
C LEU A 60 -2.46 2.99 10.53
N SER A 61 -1.37 3.71 10.79
CA SER A 61 -0.94 4.08 12.14
C SER A 61 -0.13 5.38 12.14
N GLU A 62 -0.46 6.29 13.05
CA GLU A 62 0.30 7.54 13.23
C GLU A 62 1.58 7.32 14.05
N ASP A 63 1.52 6.42 15.04
CA ASP A 63 2.56 6.19 16.05
C ASP A 63 3.36 4.89 15.81
N GLY A 64 2.98 4.08 14.82
CA GLY A 64 3.58 2.78 14.55
C GLY A 64 3.19 1.69 15.56
N VAL A 65 2.17 1.94 16.39
CA VAL A 65 1.72 1.04 17.46
C VAL A 65 0.22 0.81 17.39
N SER A 66 -0.55 1.88 17.32
CA SER A 66 -2.01 1.86 17.31
C SER A 66 -2.49 1.86 15.87
N THR A 67 -3.17 0.79 15.45
CA THR A 67 -3.66 0.66 14.06
C THR A 67 -5.14 1.05 13.94
N LYS A 68 -5.49 1.60 12.76
CA LYS A 68 -6.86 1.82 12.30
C LYS A 68 -7.03 1.20 10.92
N GLU A 69 -8.24 0.76 10.59
CA GLU A 69 -8.55 0.17 9.29
C GLU A 69 -9.43 1.12 8.46
N VAL A 70 -9.08 1.27 7.18
CA VAL A 70 -9.82 2.08 6.23
C VAL A 70 -10.10 1.25 4.97
N GLU A 71 -11.37 0.88 4.75
CA GLU A 71 -11.77 0.21 3.52
C GLU A 71 -11.73 1.19 2.33
N MET A 72 -11.05 0.79 1.26
CA MET A 72 -10.97 1.60 0.05
C MET A 72 -12.27 1.51 -0.77
N GLU A 73 -12.68 2.63 -1.35
CA GLU A 73 -13.88 2.74 -2.17
C GLU A 73 -13.53 3.20 -3.61
N PRO A 74 -14.20 2.63 -4.64
CA PRO A 74 -14.01 3.08 -6.01
C PRO A 74 -14.34 4.56 -6.18
N GLY A 75 -13.48 5.30 -6.90
CA GLY A 75 -13.65 6.73 -7.14
C GLY A 75 -13.19 7.65 -6.01
N LYS A 76 -12.66 7.09 -4.90
CA LYS A 76 -11.98 7.87 -3.86
C LYS A 76 -10.46 7.80 -4.02
N LEU A 77 -9.80 8.87 -3.58
CA LEU A 77 -8.35 9.02 -3.56
C LEU A 77 -7.90 8.94 -2.09
N TYR A 78 -6.93 8.07 -1.81
CA TYR A 78 -6.37 7.89 -0.46
C TYR A 78 -4.92 8.36 -0.50
N ILE A 79 -4.62 9.46 0.18
CA ILE A 79 -3.25 9.99 0.30
C ILE A 79 -2.75 9.59 1.69
N VAL A 80 -1.64 8.88 1.74
CA VAL A 80 -1.08 8.27 2.95
C VAL A 80 0.32 8.83 3.20
N ASP A 81 0.52 9.46 4.35
CA ASP A 81 1.78 9.98 4.86
C ASP A 81 2.13 9.46 6.27
N GLU A 82 1.39 8.43 6.71
CA GLU A 82 1.54 7.72 7.98
C GLU A 82 2.04 6.27 7.78
N TRP A 83 2.31 5.55 8.86
CA TRP A 83 2.67 4.13 8.76
C TRP A 83 1.51 3.36 8.17
N HIS A 84 1.78 2.47 7.22
CA HIS A 84 0.72 1.74 6.56
C HIS A 84 1.13 0.36 6.07
N ASN A 85 0.12 -0.44 5.81
CA ASN A 85 0.14 -1.64 4.99
C ASN A 85 -1.30 -1.85 4.49
N ALA A 86 -1.57 -2.92 3.75
CA ALA A 86 -2.91 -3.24 3.32
C ALA A 86 -3.15 -4.75 3.27
N TYR A 87 -4.41 -5.13 3.21
CA TYR A 87 -4.83 -6.50 2.97
C TYR A 87 -6.05 -6.56 2.05
N ARG A 88 -6.26 -7.72 1.43
CA ARG A 88 -7.42 -8.05 0.60
C ARG A 88 -8.33 -9.04 1.34
N PRO A 89 -9.47 -8.60 1.91
CA PRO A 89 -10.28 -9.44 2.81
C PRO A 89 -10.61 -10.82 2.23
N GLY A 90 -10.25 -11.89 2.94
CA GLY A 90 -10.51 -13.27 2.54
C GLY A 90 -9.76 -13.72 1.30
N GLY A 91 -8.69 -13.02 0.92
CA GLY A 91 -7.86 -13.34 -0.23
C GLY A 91 -8.51 -13.07 -1.59
N GLY A 92 -9.67 -12.38 -1.58
CA GLY A 92 -10.40 -12.00 -2.79
C GLY A 92 -9.62 -11.05 -3.70
N LYS A 93 -10.23 -10.65 -4.81
CA LYS A 93 -9.63 -9.66 -5.71
C LYS A 93 -9.43 -8.33 -4.98
N GLY A 94 -8.27 -7.70 -5.20
CA GLY A 94 -7.95 -6.38 -4.70
C GLY A 94 -6.80 -5.81 -5.53
N VAL A 95 -7.09 -4.78 -6.33
CA VAL A 95 -6.11 -4.13 -7.20
C VAL A 95 -6.18 -2.64 -7.00
N ALA A 96 -5.05 -2.03 -6.66
CA ALA A 96 -4.91 -0.58 -6.57
C ALA A 96 -3.93 -0.04 -7.62
N LEU A 97 -4.20 1.18 -8.07
CA LEU A 97 -3.18 2.06 -8.66
C LEU A 97 -2.50 2.79 -7.50
N VAL A 98 -1.17 2.81 -7.48
CA VAL A 98 -0.41 3.60 -6.52
C VAL A 98 0.44 4.61 -7.27
N VAL A 99 0.47 5.84 -6.76
CA VAL A 99 1.31 6.94 -7.25
C VAL A 99 2.23 7.36 -6.12
N GLU A 100 3.53 7.33 -6.38
CA GLU A 100 4.56 7.57 -5.36
C GLU A 100 5.79 8.26 -5.95
N ALA A 101 6.65 8.79 -5.06
CA ALA A 101 7.97 9.25 -5.43
C ALA A 101 8.88 8.05 -5.74
N PRO A 102 9.72 8.12 -6.78
CA PRO A 102 10.46 6.96 -7.25
C PRO A 102 11.61 6.48 -6.35
N ASP A 103 12.19 7.39 -5.55
CA ASP A 103 13.42 7.18 -4.78
C ASP A 103 13.23 7.65 -3.32
N GLY A 104 12.06 7.34 -2.74
CA GLY A 104 11.77 7.63 -1.32
C GLY A 104 12.53 6.69 -0.38
N GLU A 105 12.86 7.20 0.81
CA GLU A 105 13.34 6.34 1.90
C GLU A 105 12.13 5.66 2.54
N THR A 106 12.25 4.37 2.83
CA THR A 106 11.21 3.59 3.50
C THR A 106 11.74 3.09 4.84
N GLU A 107 11.00 3.42 5.90
CA GLU A 107 11.20 2.86 7.23
C GLU A 107 10.19 1.75 7.49
N TYR A 108 10.51 0.84 8.42
CA TYR A 108 9.68 -0.30 8.78
C TYR A 108 9.55 -0.44 10.29
N VAL A 109 8.35 -0.79 10.76
CA VAL A 109 8.08 -1.12 12.17
C VAL A 109 7.34 -2.46 12.26
N SER A 110 7.73 -3.29 13.23
CA SER A 110 7.06 -4.56 13.52
C SER A 110 5.90 -4.35 14.49
N LEU A 111 4.77 -4.96 14.19
CA LEU A 111 3.60 -5.06 15.08
C LEU A 111 3.65 -6.31 15.97
N GLU A 112 4.64 -7.20 15.79
CA GLU A 112 4.77 -8.39 16.61
C GLU A 112 5.11 -8.04 18.07
N PRO A 113 4.38 -8.60 19.05
CA PRO A 113 4.69 -8.38 20.47
C PRO A 113 6.10 -8.87 20.80
N GLY A 114 7.00 -7.94 21.16
CA GLY A 114 8.36 -8.26 21.61
C GLY A 114 9.48 -7.92 20.63
N CYS A 115 9.17 -7.50 19.41
CA CYS A 115 10.15 -7.02 18.43
C CYS A 115 10.18 -5.48 18.41
N ARG A 116 10.38 -4.85 19.59
CA ARG A 116 10.71 -3.42 19.62
C ARG A 116 12.22 -3.31 19.52
N ALA A 117 12.72 -2.75 18.42
CA ALA A 117 14.12 -2.38 18.29
C ALA A 117 14.48 -1.48 19.49
N VAL A 118 15.55 -1.88 20.19
CA VAL A 118 16.23 -1.09 21.23
C VAL A 118 16.90 0.13 20.63
#